data_AF-A0A7S2VKX6-F1
#
_entry.id   AF-A0A7S2VKX6-F1
#
_cell.length_a   1.000
_cell.length_b   1.000
_cell.length_c   1.000
_cell.angle_alpha   90.00
_cell.angle_beta   90.00
_cell.angle_gamma   90.00
#
_symmetry.space_group_name_H-M   'P 1'
#
loop_
_entity.id
_entity.type
_entity.pdbx_description
1 polymer ?
#
loop_
_entity_poly.entity_id
_entity_poly.type
_entity_poly.pdbx_seq_one_letter_code
_entity_poly.pdbx_strand_id
1 'polypeptide(L)'
;MLNVAYNPATKQQALVWQSDGAGDYWVIHGCDGAGLMNDQSQNWFYLEHYVGSRSWQRPWNCAQYRAGECRAPWTSDACWCQHWESPFVHPGTSRVYEYWAGMWTTCGAKWPDEAAAKPWFPTLQQQGLRSTAEYGCDPADAATAFVILYPWVCNGPYSGADWSAYWGDSGNWRRGLPYGDSTYGVNCYYDNEPFDLVNRKPGGYDPHTESRMLPPQLQVYKLVKSKPTDTRIHGWLIGEKRASDSQFRDTTGGDGFWLEMRPEGPPY
;
A
#
# COMPACT_ATOMS: atom_id res chain seq x y z
N MET A 1 21.17 12.00 2.77
CA MET A 1 20.05 11.28 2.14
C MET A 1 20.28 9.80 2.36
N LEU A 2 19.51 9.23 3.29
CA LEU A 2 19.54 7.81 3.62
C LEU A 2 18.86 7.04 2.50
N ASN A 3 19.48 5.96 2.06
CA ASN A 3 19.10 5.35 0.80
C ASN A 3 19.10 3.83 1.02
N VAL A 4 18.12 3.40 1.80
CA VAL A 4 17.82 1.99 2.12
C VAL A 4 17.50 1.19 0.84
N ALA A 5 17.19 1.90 -0.25
CA ALA A 5 16.90 1.38 -1.59
C ALA A 5 17.97 1.67 -2.66
N TYR A 6 19.12 2.27 -2.31
CA TYR A 6 20.04 2.79 -3.34
C TYR A 6 21.19 1.87 -3.60
N ASN A 7 21.19 1.33 -4.81
CA ASN A 7 22.42 0.93 -5.46
C ASN A 7 23.16 2.20 -5.93
N PRO A 8 24.32 2.55 -5.33
CA PRO A 8 25.07 3.74 -5.72
C PRO A 8 25.61 3.70 -7.15
N ALA A 9 25.66 2.52 -7.78
CA ALA A 9 26.20 2.34 -9.12
C ALA A 9 25.19 2.67 -10.22
N THR A 10 23.89 2.46 -10.01
CA THR A 10 22.88 2.53 -11.10
C THR A 10 21.85 3.64 -10.93
N LYS A 11 21.74 4.28 -9.75
CA LYS A 11 20.80 5.38 -9.45
C LYS A 11 19.31 5.11 -9.72
N GLN A 12 18.96 3.88 -10.11
CA GLN A 12 17.62 3.44 -10.43
C GLN A 12 17.59 1.94 -10.17
N GLN A 13 16.81 1.48 -9.19
CA GLN A 13 16.12 0.18 -9.20
C GLN A 13 15.34 -0.03 -7.90
N ALA A 14 14.18 -0.68 -8.05
CA ALA A 14 13.46 -1.30 -6.96
C ALA A 14 14.29 -2.46 -6.40
N LEU A 15 14.51 -2.50 -5.08
CA LEU A 15 15.21 -3.63 -4.45
C LEU A 15 14.19 -4.61 -3.88
N VAL A 16 14.40 -5.90 -4.17
CA VAL A 16 13.60 -7.00 -3.62
C VAL A 16 14.26 -7.54 -2.36
N TRP A 17 13.46 -7.71 -1.34
CA TRP A 17 13.85 -8.18 -0.02
C TRP A 17 12.95 -9.34 0.39
N GLN A 18 13.50 -10.39 0.99
CA GLN A 18 12.71 -11.56 1.35
C GLN A 18 13.33 -12.30 2.54
N SER A 19 12.51 -12.87 3.42
CA SER A 19 12.95 -13.83 4.43
C SER A 19 13.24 -15.18 3.79
N ASP A 20 14.31 -15.86 4.22
CA ASP A 20 14.72 -17.14 3.65
C ASP A 20 13.58 -18.19 3.68
N GLY A 21 13.36 -18.87 2.57
CA GLY A 21 12.28 -19.84 2.37
C GLY A 21 10.85 -19.30 2.39
N ALA A 22 10.65 -17.99 2.54
CA ALA A 22 9.32 -17.41 2.63
C ALA A 22 8.63 -17.30 1.25
N GLY A 23 7.30 -17.40 1.25
CA GLY A 23 6.48 -17.21 0.04
C GLY A 23 6.20 -15.74 -0.28
N ASP A 24 6.51 -14.84 0.66
CA ASP A 24 6.30 -13.40 0.56
C ASP A 24 7.62 -12.64 0.34
N TYR A 25 7.52 -11.46 -0.27
CA TYR A 25 8.66 -10.58 -0.51
C TYR A 25 8.24 -9.12 -0.46
N TRP A 26 9.21 -8.25 -0.23
CA TRP A 26 9.05 -6.81 -0.14
C TRP A 26 9.79 -6.14 -1.28
N VAL A 27 9.23 -5.06 -1.80
CA VAL A 27 9.85 -4.25 -2.85
C VAL A 27 9.90 -2.81 -2.36
N ILE A 28 11.08 -2.17 -2.41
CA ILE A 28 11.25 -0.76 -2.05
C ILE A 28 11.59 0.04 -3.32
N HIS A 29 10.82 1.07 -3.64
CA HIS A 29 11.02 1.91 -4.84
C HIS A 29 10.42 3.31 -4.70
N GLY A 30 10.81 4.23 -5.59
CA GLY A 30 10.44 5.67 -5.51
C GLY A 30 9.15 6.08 -6.23
N CYS A 31 8.20 5.17 -6.44
CA CYS A 31 6.93 5.46 -7.14
C CYS A 31 5.79 4.64 -6.53
N ASP A 32 4.55 5.09 -6.59
CA ASP A 32 3.39 4.33 -6.11
C ASP A 32 3.06 3.13 -7.04
N GLY A 33 2.46 2.08 -6.48
CA GLY A 33 1.65 1.10 -7.21
C GLY A 33 2.41 0.23 -8.21
N ALA A 34 3.60 -0.23 -7.85
CA ALA A 34 4.51 -1.02 -8.68
C ALA A 34 4.90 -0.31 -10.00
N GLY A 35 4.84 1.03 -10.01
CA GLY A 35 5.06 1.84 -11.20
C GLY A 35 3.86 1.94 -12.14
N LEU A 36 2.67 1.50 -11.72
CA LEU A 36 1.40 1.70 -12.43
C LEU A 36 0.79 3.09 -12.16
N MET A 37 1.15 3.70 -11.03
CA MET A 37 0.70 5.04 -10.68
C MET A 37 1.75 6.07 -11.08
N ASN A 38 1.29 7.18 -11.66
CA ASN A 38 2.15 8.15 -12.34
C ASN A 38 2.52 9.36 -11.46
N ASP A 39 2.29 9.28 -10.15
CA ASP A 39 2.61 10.32 -9.16
C ASP A 39 4.06 10.17 -8.67
N GLN A 40 5.01 10.27 -9.60
CA GLN A 40 6.43 10.31 -9.29
C GLN A 40 6.81 11.61 -8.57
N SER A 41 6.60 11.66 -7.27
CA SER A 41 7.20 12.68 -6.41
C SER A 41 8.57 12.20 -5.93
N GLN A 42 9.63 12.90 -6.32
CA GLN A 42 11.05 12.54 -6.13
C GLN A 42 11.49 12.31 -4.66
N ASN A 43 10.61 12.55 -3.69
CA ASN A 43 10.94 12.54 -2.27
C ASN A 43 10.16 11.50 -1.45
N TRP A 44 9.30 10.72 -2.08
CA TRP A 44 8.59 9.64 -1.40
C TRP A 44 9.09 8.30 -1.93
N PHE A 45 9.34 7.36 -1.03
CA PHE A 45 9.48 5.98 -1.44
C PHE A 45 8.37 5.14 -0.83
N TYR A 46 8.07 4.08 -1.57
CA TYR A 46 7.00 3.14 -1.33
C TYR A 46 7.66 1.82 -0.95
N LEU A 47 7.02 1.16 0.02
CA LEU A 47 7.28 -0.22 0.35
C LEU A 47 6.06 -1.02 -0.05
N GLU A 48 6.30 -2.08 -0.78
CA GLU A 48 5.31 -3.05 -1.20
C GLU A 48 5.61 -4.38 -0.54
N HIS A 49 4.57 -5.12 -0.16
CA HIS A 49 4.65 -6.45 0.40
C HIS A 49 3.72 -7.37 -0.38
N TYR A 50 4.32 -8.32 -1.07
CA TYR A 50 3.65 -9.34 -1.87
C TYR A 50 3.50 -10.58 -1.02
N VAL A 51 2.28 -10.88 -0.60
CA VAL A 51 1.96 -11.97 0.33
C VAL A 51 1.51 -13.19 -0.48
N GLY A 52 2.48 -14.01 -0.92
CA GLY A 52 2.19 -15.25 -1.62
C GLY A 52 1.32 -15.11 -2.89
N SER A 53 0.85 -16.24 -3.40
CA SER A 53 -0.03 -16.25 -4.58
C SER A 53 -1.50 -16.24 -4.16
N ARG A 54 -2.31 -15.43 -4.85
CA ARG A 54 -3.77 -15.44 -4.71
C ARG A 54 -4.42 -16.01 -5.96
N SER A 55 -5.57 -16.66 -5.80
CA SER A 55 -6.39 -17.03 -6.96
C SER A 55 -7.00 -15.79 -7.59
N TRP A 56 -7.04 -15.75 -8.92
CA TRP A 56 -7.74 -14.67 -9.60
C TRP A 56 -9.20 -14.63 -9.19
N GLN A 57 -9.66 -13.45 -8.82
CA GLN A 57 -11.04 -13.18 -8.49
C GLN A 57 -11.45 -11.96 -9.30
N ARG A 58 -12.59 -12.07 -10.00
CA ARG A 58 -13.15 -10.92 -10.70
C ARG A 58 -13.65 -9.92 -9.66
N PRO A 59 -13.34 -8.61 -9.84
CA PRO A 59 -13.95 -7.56 -9.04
C PRO A 59 -15.47 -7.67 -9.06
N TRP A 60 -16.08 -7.23 -7.96
CA TRP A 60 -17.52 -7.12 -7.91
C TRP A 60 -18.01 -6.22 -9.04
N ASN A 61 -19.01 -6.66 -9.80
CA ASN A 61 -19.55 -5.84 -10.88
C ASN A 61 -20.32 -4.64 -10.29
N CYS A 62 -19.70 -3.47 -10.33
CA CYS A 62 -20.28 -2.21 -9.87
C CYS A 62 -20.92 -1.38 -10.99
N ALA A 63 -21.14 -1.93 -12.18
CA ALA A 63 -21.57 -1.16 -13.35
C ALA A 63 -22.95 -0.50 -13.19
N GLN A 64 -23.81 -1.06 -12.32
CA GLN A 64 -25.09 -0.44 -11.93
C GLN A 64 -24.91 0.83 -11.08
N TYR A 65 -23.73 1.06 -10.52
CA TYR A 65 -23.41 2.21 -9.68
C TYR A 65 -22.50 3.19 -10.42
N ARG A 66 -22.65 4.47 -10.10
CA ARG A 66 -21.69 5.50 -10.49
C ARG A 66 -20.67 5.71 -9.38
N ALA A 67 -19.48 6.21 -9.74
CA ALA A 67 -18.51 6.67 -8.76
C ALA A 67 -19.16 7.69 -7.79
N GLY A 68 -19.00 7.48 -6.48
CA GLY A 68 -19.62 8.32 -5.44
C GLY A 68 -21.11 8.04 -5.15
N GLU A 69 -21.68 6.91 -5.58
CA GLU A 69 -23.06 6.51 -5.22
C GLU A 69 -23.21 5.84 -3.84
N CYS A 70 -22.13 5.53 -3.14
CA CYS A 70 -22.20 5.11 -1.74
C CYS A 70 -22.83 6.22 -0.87
N ARG A 71 -23.92 5.90 -0.13
CA ARG A 71 -24.68 6.86 0.71
C ARG A 71 -25.05 6.25 2.07
N ALA A 72 -25.29 7.11 3.06
CA ALA A 72 -25.86 6.70 4.34
C ALA A 72 -27.34 6.27 4.19
N PRO A 73 -27.84 5.29 4.97
CA PRO A 73 -27.12 4.41 5.88
C PRO A 73 -26.36 3.28 5.16
N TRP A 74 -25.20 2.94 5.74
CA TRP A 74 -24.06 2.10 5.28
C TRP A 74 -24.35 0.63 4.94
N THR A 75 -25.46 0.38 4.27
CA THR A 75 -26.00 -0.97 4.01
C THR A 75 -26.25 -1.20 2.52
N SER A 76 -26.00 -0.21 1.67
CA SER A 76 -26.12 -0.41 0.23
C SER A 76 -24.95 -1.22 -0.28
N ASP A 77 -25.23 -2.26 -1.06
CA ASP A 77 -24.25 -3.04 -1.84
C ASP A 77 -23.25 -2.15 -2.59
N ALA A 78 -23.66 -0.94 -2.98
CA ALA A 78 -22.81 0.08 -3.59
C ALA A 78 -21.55 0.43 -2.77
N CYS A 79 -21.64 0.52 -1.44
CA CYS A 79 -20.49 0.91 -0.60
C CYS A 79 -19.46 -0.24 -0.50
N TRP A 80 -19.94 -1.47 -0.33
CA TRP A 80 -19.08 -2.66 -0.31
C TRP A 80 -18.48 -2.98 -1.67
N CYS A 81 -19.17 -2.61 -2.75
CA CYS A 81 -18.64 -2.69 -4.12
C CYS A 81 -17.37 -1.85 -4.32
N GLN A 82 -17.19 -0.77 -3.55
CA GLN A 82 -16.15 0.23 -3.79
C GLN A 82 -14.81 -0.04 -3.08
N HIS A 83 -14.77 -0.96 -2.12
CA HIS A 83 -13.57 -1.26 -1.31
C HIS A 83 -13.32 -2.77 -1.22
N TRP A 84 -13.63 -3.49 -2.30
CA TRP A 84 -13.37 -4.92 -2.34
C TRP A 84 -11.86 -5.16 -2.47
N GLU A 85 -11.30 -5.89 -1.52
CA GLU A 85 -9.91 -6.34 -1.57
C GLU A 85 -9.72 -7.25 -2.78
N SER A 86 -9.00 -6.74 -3.76
CA SER A 86 -8.78 -7.41 -5.03
C SER A 86 -7.38 -7.97 -5.06
N PRO A 87 -7.15 -9.15 -5.65
CA PRO A 87 -5.80 -9.56 -5.95
C PRO A 87 -5.09 -8.56 -6.87
N PHE A 88 -3.81 -8.32 -6.63
CA PHE A 88 -2.95 -7.54 -7.52
C PHE A 88 -2.41 -8.42 -8.64
N VAL A 89 -2.46 -7.95 -9.88
CA VAL A 89 -1.85 -8.63 -11.03
C VAL A 89 -0.59 -7.89 -11.44
N HIS A 90 0.55 -8.56 -11.38
CA HIS A 90 1.81 -7.96 -11.78
C HIS A 90 1.89 -7.86 -13.32
N PRO A 91 2.05 -6.66 -13.91
CA PRO A 91 1.96 -6.46 -15.37
C PRO A 91 2.98 -7.30 -16.17
N GLY A 92 4.23 -7.34 -15.70
CA GLY A 92 5.31 -8.07 -16.39
C GLY A 92 5.24 -9.60 -16.31
N THR A 93 4.53 -10.16 -15.33
CA THR A 93 4.52 -11.62 -15.08
C THR A 93 3.14 -12.25 -15.13
N SER A 94 2.09 -11.42 -15.03
CA SER A 94 0.69 -11.81 -14.88
C SER A 94 0.44 -12.73 -13.67
N ARG A 95 1.34 -12.71 -12.69
CA ARG A 95 1.14 -13.39 -11.41
C ARG A 95 0.20 -12.57 -10.54
N VAL A 96 -0.55 -13.30 -9.74
CA VAL A 96 -1.65 -12.78 -8.93
C VAL A 96 -1.25 -12.90 -7.47
N TYR A 97 -1.19 -11.77 -6.77
CA TYR A 97 -0.67 -11.67 -5.41
C TYR A 97 -1.74 -11.10 -4.47
N GLU A 98 -1.67 -11.48 -3.21
CA GLU A 98 -2.10 -10.56 -2.16
C GLU A 98 -1.01 -9.51 -2.01
N TYR A 99 -1.41 -8.24 -1.94
CA TYR A 99 -0.51 -7.12 -2.13
C TYR A 99 -0.88 -6.00 -1.17
N TRP A 100 0.13 -5.51 -0.49
CA TRP A 100 0.05 -4.46 0.49
C TRP A 100 1.07 -3.39 0.16
N ALA A 101 0.70 -2.13 0.28
CA ALA A 101 1.59 -1.04 -0.07
C ALA A 101 1.37 0.19 0.80
N GLY A 102 2.41 1.00 0.88
CA GLY A 102 2.35 2.29 1.54
C GLY A 102 3.69 3.00 1.52
N MET A 103 3.67 4.23 2.02
CA MET A 103 4.83 5.10 2.05
C MET A 103 5.59 4.88 3.36
N TRP A 104 6.92 4.94 3.32
CA TRP A 104 7.74 4.87 4.52
C TRP A 104 8.27 6.24 4.96
N THR A 105 8.67 6.33 6.22
CA THR A 105 9.28 7.49 6.87
C THR A 105 10.43 7.04 7.76
N THR A 106 11.22 7.99 8.26
CA THR A 106 12.38 7.69 9.11
C THR A 106 12.08 7.93 10.59
N CYS A 107 13.02 7.51 11.44
CA CYS A 107 12.97 7.84 12.86
C CYS A 107 12.71 9.34 13.14
N GLY A 108 11.77 9.61 14.03
CA GLY A 108 11.45 10.95 14.53
C GLY A 108 10.72 11.84 13.52
N ALA A 109 10.57 11.37 12.28
CA ALA A 109 9.76 12.04 11.28
C ALA A 109 8.28 11.68 11.47
N LYS A 110 7.41 12.56 10.94
CA LYS A 110 5.97 12.29 10.87
C LYS A 110 5.70 11.05 10.04
N TRP A 111 4.60 10.37 10.36
CA TRP A 111 4.04 9.36 9.47
C TRP A 111 3.67 10.00 8.12
N PRO A 112 3.80 9.30 6.98
CA PRO A 112 3.48 9.90 5.68
C PRO A 112 2.05 10.42 5.59
N ASP A 113 1.07 9.66 6.11
CA ASP A 113 -0.33 10.08 6.16
C ASP A 113 -0.57 11.27 7.12
N GLU A 114 0.22 11.39 8.18
CA GLU A 114 0.23 12.59 9.04
C GLU A 114 0.81 13.81 8.32
N ALA A 115 1.91 13.62 7.59
CA ALA A 115 2.57 14.67 6.82
C ALA A 115 1.70 15.16 5.65
N ALA A 116 0.94 14.24 5.05
CA ALA A 116 -0.08 14.53 4.05
C ALA A 116 -1.37 15.14 4.65
N ALA A 117 -1.41 15.35 5.97
CA ALA A 117 -2.54 15.91 6.71
C ALA A 117 -3.86 15.16 6.47
N LYS A 118 -3.80 13.82 6.38
CA LYS A 118 -4.97 12.97 6.21
C LYS A 118 -5.94 13.18 7.40
N PRO A 119 -7.20 13.58 7.18
CA PRO A 119 -8.09 13.96 8.28
C PRO A 119 -8.44 12.82 9.24
N TRP A 120 -8.33 11.58 8.79
CA TRP A 120 -8.53 10.39 9.60
C TRP A 120 -7.33 10.04 10.51
N PHE A 121 -6.13 10.50 10.18
CA PHE A 121 -4.89 10.11 10.87
C PHE A 121 -4.89 10.41 12.38
N PRO A 122 -5.40 11.58 12.85
CA PRO A 122 -5.49 11.86 14.28
C PRO A 122 -6.34 10.84 15.04
N THR A 123 -7.36 10.26 14.41
CA THR A 123 -8.18 9.19 15.01
C THR A 123 -7.34 7.93 15.22
N LEU A 124 -6.44 7.60 14.28
CA LEU A 124 -5.58 6.41 14.39
C LEU A 124 -4.60 6.58 15.55
N GLN A 125 -4.04 7.79 15.71
CA GLN A 125 -3.19 8.13 16.86
C GLN A 125 -3.95 8.04 18.19
N GLN A 126 -5.18 8.56 18.24
CA GLN A 126 -6.05 8.43 19.43
C GLN A 126 -6.39 6.97 19.76
N GLN A 127 -6.42 6.09 18.75
CA GLN A 127 -6.64 4.66 18.92
C GLN A 127 -5.37 3.90 19.34
N GLY A 128 -4.21 4.56 19.44
CA GLY A 128 -3.00 3.98 20.01
C GLY A 128 -1.79 3.92 19.09
N LEU A 129 -1.88 4.38 17.84
CA LEU A 129 -0.68 4.53 17.00
C LEU A 129 0.23 5.62 17.59
N ARG A 130 1.45 5.24 17.98
CA ARG A 130 2.43 6.15 18.57
C ARG A 130 3.19 6.91 17.49
N SER A 131 3.96 7.92 17.89
CA SER A 131 4.93 8.55 16.98
C SER A 131 6.06 7.57 16.61
N THR A 132 6.71 7.80 15.47
CA THR A 132 7.85 6.97 15.03
C THR A 132 9.01 6.96 16.04
N ALA A 133 9.20 8.07 16.78
CA ALA A 133 10.22 8.16 17.83
C ALA A 133 9.95 7.21 19.01
N GLU A 134 8.68 6.94 19.32
CA GLU A 134 8.28 6.10 20.46
C GLU A 134 8.41 4.59 20.17
N TYR A 135 8.51 4.19 18.90
CA TYR A 135 8.79 2.81 18.51
C TYR A 135 10.29 2.45 18.57
N GLY A 136 11.09 3.33 19.15
CA GLY A 136 12.51 3.14 19.41
C GLY A 136 13.37 3.43 18.20
N CYS A 137 14.31 4.35 18.36
CA CYS A 137 15.33 4.65 17.37
C CYS A 137 16.70 4.58 18.02
N ASP A 138 17.53 3.65 17.57
CA ASP A 138 18.92 3.63 17.99
C ASP A 138 19.72 4.58 17.08
N PRO A 139 20.36 5.64 17.61
CA PRO A 139 21.22 6.50 16.81
C PRO A 139 22.44 5.76 16.23
N ALA A 140 22.76 4.56 16.72
CA ALA A 140 23.80 3.69 16.15
C ALA A 140 23.32 2.91 14.91
N ASP A 141 22.01 2.81 14.68
CA ASP A 141 21.48 2.15 13.48
C ASP A 141 21.88 2.94 12.23
N ALA A 142 22.40 2.25 11.23
CA ALA A 142 22.67 2.84 9.93
C ALA A 142 21.41 3.39 9.26
N ALA A 143 20.26 2.71 9.47
CA ALA A 143 18.95 3.17 9.04
C ALA A 143 17.82 2.59 9.90
N THR A 144 16.82 3.41 10.20
CA THR A 144 15.52 2.98 10.70
C THR A 144 14.41 3.57 9.83
N ALA A 145 13.51 2.69 9.39
CA ALA A 145 12.36 3.00 8.56
C ALA A 145 11.07 2.56 9.27
N PHE A 146 10.01 3.34 9.08
CA PHE A 146 8.66 3.06 9.56
C PHE A 146 7.68 3.18 8.41
N VAL A 147 6.70 2.31 8.34
CA VAL A 147 5.74 2.27 7.23
C VAL A 147 4.38 1.84 7.73
N ILE A 148 3.33 2.41 7.15
CA ILE A 148 1.97 1.91 7.26
C ILE A 148 1.62 1.32 5.89
N LEU A 149 1.32 0.03 5.87
CA LEU A 149 0.89 -0.69 4.69
C LEU A 149 -0.63 -0.87 4.73
N TYR A 150 -1.24 -0.69 3.57
CA TYR A 150 -2.67 -0.86 3.34
C TYR A 150 -2.89 -1.95 2.30
N PRO A 151 -4.01 -2.70 2.37
CA PRO A 151 -4.31 -3.71 1.38
C PRO A 151 -4.64 -3.05 0.04
N TRP A 152 -4.39 -3.77 -1.04
CA TRP A 152 -4.82 -3.38 -2.37
C TRP A 152 -6.31 -3.64 -2.59
N VAL A 153 -7.01 -2.61 -3.03
CA VAL A 153 -8.43 -2.65 -3.33
C VAL A 153 -8.66 -2.24 -4.77
N CYS A 154 -9.68 -2.83 -5.38
CA CYS A 154 -10.13 -2.44 -6.71
C CYS A 154 -11.64 -2.25 -6.72
N ASN A 155 -12.11 -1.31 -7.53
CA ASN A 155 -13.52 -1.07 -7.74
C ASN A 155 -13.86 -0.80 -9.21
N GLY A 156 -15.09 -1.12 -9.59
CA GLY A 156 -15.57 -1.06 -10.96
C GLY A 156 -15.79 -2.44 -11.60
N PRO A 157 -16.12 -2.50 -12.90
CA PRO A 157 -16.09 -1.39 -13.84
C PRO A 157 -17.18 -0.35 -13.59
N TYR A 158 -16.83 0.94 -13.64
CA TYR A 158 -17.81 2.03 -13.63
C TYR A 158 -18.22 2.41 -15.05
N SER A 159 -19.52 2.65 -15.27
CA SER A 159 -20.00 3.10 -16.57
C SER A 159 -19.42 4.47 -16.94
N GLY A 160 -18.70 4.53 -18.05
CA GLY A 160 -18.13 5.77 -18.60
C GLY A 160 -16.82 6.22 -17.94
N ALA A 161 -16.22 5.41 -17.07
CA ALA A 161 -14.88 5.66 -16.55
C ALA A 161 -13.81 5.17 -17.54
N ASP A 162 -12.68 5.87 -17.60
CA ASP A 162 -11.50 5.49 -18.38
C ASP A 162 -10.23 5.74 -17.55
N TRP A 163 -9.67 4.65 -17.04
CA TRP A 163 -8.43 4.58 -16.27
C TRP A 163 -7.25 4.04 -17.10
N SER A 164 -7.35 4.05 -18.43
CA SER A 164 -6.29 3.53 -19.33
C SER A 164 -4.91 4.14 -19.08
N ALA A 165 -4.84 5.39 -18.62
CA ALA A 165 -3.58 6.02 -18.24
C ALA A 165 -2.82 5.30 -17.10
N TYR A 166 -3.54 4.62 -16.20
CA TYR A 166 -2.96 3.86 -15.08
C TYR A 166 -2.65 2.41 -15.45
N TRP A 167 -3.48 1.81 -16.31
CA TRP A 167 -3.32 0.41 -16.71
C TRP A 167 -2.38 0.20 -17.89
N GLY A 168 -2.09 1.25 -18.66
CA GLY A 168 -1.38 1.13 -19.93
C GLY A 168 -2.22 0.41 -20.99
N ASP A 169 -1.57 -0.16 -21.99
CA ASP A 169 -2.19 -0.93 -23.07
C ASP A 169 -1.93 -2.45 -22.92
N SER A 170 -2.56 -3.26 -23.76
CA SER A 170 -2.42 -4.73 -23.72
C SER A 170 -0.96 -5.23 -23.89
N GLY A 171 -0.09 -4.45 -24.50
CA GLY A 171 1.33 -4.74 -24.67
C GLY A 171 2.12 -4.63 -23.37
N ASN A 172 1.62 -3.90 -22.37
CA ASN A 172 2.18 -3.88 -21.02
C ASN A 172 1.94 -5.20 -20.24
N TRP A 173 1.04 -6.06 -20.72
CA TRP A 173 0.56 -7.23 -19.98
C TRP A 173 0.88 -8.55 -20.70
N ARG A 174 1.68 -9.40 -20.07
CA ARG A 174 2.13 -10.67 -20.67
C ARG A 174 0.98 -11.61 -21.07
N ARG A 175 -0.16 -11.55 -20.39
CA ARG A 175 -1.36 -12.38 -20.66
C ARG A 175 -2.58 -11.55 -21.06
N GLY A 176 -2.36 -10.35 -21.60
CA GLY A 176 -3.42 -9.38 -21.87
C GLY A 176 -3.91 -8.69 -20.60
N LEU A 177 -4.83 -7.73 -20.78
CA LEU A 177 -5.33 -6.88 -19.70
C LEU A 177 -5.97 -7.73 -18.57
N PRO A 178 -5.71 -7.39 -17.29
CA PRO A 178 -6.08 -8.23 -16.15
C PRO A 178 -7.60 -8.46 -16.05
N TYR A 179 -8.41 -7.45 -16.38
CA TYR A 179 -9.88 -7.54 -16.36
C TYR A 179 -10.48 -7.54 -17.79
N GLY A 180 -9.69 -7.88 -18.81
CA GLY A 180 -10.10 -7.81 -20.22
C GLY A 180 -10.57 -6.40 -20.61
N ASP A 181 -11.63 -6.31 -21.40
CA ASP A 181 -12.21 -5.04 -21.88
C ASP A 181 -12.70 -4.13 -20.73
N SER A 182 -12.96 -4.70 -19.56
CA SER A 182 -13.40 -3.93 -18.38
C SER A 182 -12.24 -3.25 -17.63
N THR A 183 -10.99 -3.54 -17.99
CA THR A 183 -9.80 -3.06 -17.25
C THR A 183 -9.79 -1.54 -17.09
N TYR A 184 -10.10 -0.80 -18.14
CA TYR A 184 -10.10 0.65 -18.08
C TYR A 184 -11.30 1.23 -17.31
N GLY A 185 -12.31 0.42 -17.01
CA GLY A 185 -13.39 0.82 -16.10
C GLY A 185 -13.08 0.56 -14.62
N VAL A 186 -12.01 -0.17 -14.30
CA VAL A 186 -11.62 -0.54 -12.94
C VAL A 186 -10.56 0.43 -12.42
N ASN A 187 -10.75 0.93 -11.21
CA ASN A 187 -9.74 1.70 -10.48
C ASN A 187 -9.21 0.84 -9.32
N CYS A 188 -7.91 0.92 -9.05
CA CYS A 188 -7.29 0.20 -7.94
C CYS A 188 -6.26 1.06 -7.24
N TYR A 189 -6.13 0.88 -5.92
CA TYR A 189 -5.24 1.65 -5.06
C TYR A 189 -4.98 0.89 -3.75
N TYR A 190 -3.95 1.26 -3.00
CA TYR A 190 -3.84 0.79 -1.62
C TYR A 190 -4.82 1.59 -0.74
N ASP A 191 -5.54 0.92 0.16
CA ASP A 191 -6.72 1.47 0.86
C ASP A 191 -6.37 2.45 2.01
N ASN A 192 -5.43 3.39 1.77
CA ASN A 192 -5.18 4.53 2.67
C ASN A 192 -6.20 5.67 2.51
N GLU A 193 -7.21 5.44 1.67
CA GLU A 193 -8.37 6.31 1.43
C GLU A 193 -9.64 5.63 1.96
N PRO A 194 -9.77 5.49 3.28
CA PRO A 194 -10.90 4.81 3.90
C PRO A 194 -12.25 5.36 3.49
N PHE A 195 -13.22 4.44 3.46
CA PHE A 195 -14.66 4.65 3.43
C PHE A 195 -15.06 6.01 4.03
N ASP A 196 -15.21 7.08 3.25
CA ASP A 196 -15.84 8.30 3.73
C ASP A 196 -16.33 9.13 2.55
N LEU A 197 -17.26 10.06 2.71
CA LEU A 197 -18.74 9.97 2.73
C LEU A 197 -19.32 11.38 2.68
N VAL A 198 -18.49 12.40 2.94
CA VAL A 198 -19.02 13.72 3.30
C VAL A 198 -18.67 14.80 2.30
N ASN A 199 -17.60 14.70 1.52
CA ASN A 199 -17.16 15.88 0.80
C ASN A 199 -17.37 15.75 -0.71
N ARG A 200 -18.62 16.03 -1.10
CA ARG A 200 -18.84 16.70 -2.38
C ARG A 200 -18.36 18.14 -2.24
N LYS A 201 -17.18 18.44 -2.77
CA LYS A 201 -16.91 19.79 -3.28
C LYS A 201 -17.85 20.06 -4.47
N PRO A 202 -18.14 21.33 -4.79
CA PRO A 202 -18.51 21.69 -6.15
C PRO A 202 -17.39 21.20 -7.09
N GLY A 203 -17.57 20.03 -7.73
CA GLY A 203 -16.57 19.45 -8.62
C GLY A 203 -16.27 17.95 -8.47
N GLY A 204 -16.63 17.26 -7.38
CA GLY A 204 -16.40 15.80 -7.31
C GLY A 204 -16.32 15.17 -5.92
N TYR A 205 -15.96 13.87 -5.91
CA TYR A 205 -15.70 13.00 -4.75
C TYR A 205 -14.18 12.91 -4.53
N ASP A 206 -13.69 13.24 -3.32
CA ASP A 206 -12.26 13.25 -2.97
C ASP A 206 -12.02 12.64 -1.57
N PRO A 207 -12.18 11.32 -1.41
CA PRO A 207 -11.94 10.66 -0.12
C PRO A 207 -10.49 10.77 0.33
N HIS A 208 -9.55 10.87 -0.62
CA HIS A 208 -8.11 10.99 -0.36
C HIS A 208 -7.78 12.16 0.57
N THR A 209 -8.36 13.34 0.35
CA THR A 209 -7.98 14.55 1.11
C THR A 209 -8.91 14.86 2.28
N GLU A 210 -10.07 14.21 2.35
CA GLU A 210 -11.19 14.70 3.16
C GLU A 210 -11.79 13.66 4.12
N SER A 211 -11.52 12.38 3.91
CA SER A 211 -11.99 11.29 4.75
C SER A 211 -11.46 11.39 6.19
N ARG A 212 -12.37 11.30 7.16
CA ARG A 212 -12.09 11.18 8.61
C ARG A 212 -12.26 9.77 9.14
N MET A 213 -12.87 8.88 8.36
CA MET A 213 -12.97 7.47 8.72
C MET A 213 -11.62 6.79 8.63
N LEU A 214 -11.38 5.79 9.46
CA LEU A 214 -10.11 5.08 9.45
C LEU A 214 -10.05 4.01 8.35
N PRO A 215 -8.86 3.76 7.76
CA PRO A 215 -8.63 2.60 6.92
C PRO A 215 -9.18 1.35 7.62
N PRO A 216 -10.02 0.55 6.96
CA PRO A 216 -10.63 -0.61 7.61
C PRO A 216 -9.54 -1.55 8.12
N GLN A 217 -8.45 -1.68 7.36
CA GLN A 217 -7.34 -2.55 7.64
C GLN A 217 -6.00 -1.89 7.29
N LEU A 218 -5.01 -2.05 8.17
CA LEU A 218 -3.64 -1.57 7.98
C LEU A 218 -2.65 -2.39 8.81
N GLN A 219 -1.39 -2.35 8.41
CA GLN A 219 -0.26 -2.93 9.14
C GLN A 219 0.84 -1.90 9.29
N VAL A 220 1.48 -1.85 10.44
CA VAL A 220 2.54 -0.88 10.74
C VAL A 220 3.82 -1.64 11.01
N TYR A 221 4.85 -1.34 10.23
CA TYR A 221 6.14 -1.98 10.36
C TYR A 221 7.24 -1.01 10.77
N LYS A 222 8.21 -1.55 11.51
CA LYS A 222 9.52 -0.97 11.72
C LYS A 222 10.53 -1.84 10.99
N LEU A 223 11.46 -1.23 10.27
CA LEU A 223 12.55 -1.89 9.58
C LEU A 223 13.88 -1.23 9.98
N VAL A 224 14.88 -2.04 10.33
CA VAL A 224 16.18 -1.57 10.82
C VAL A 224 17.30 -2.23 10.02
N LYS A 225 18.23 -1.39 9.58
CA LYS A 225 19.54 -1.80 9.11
C LYS A 225 20.57 -1.29 10.12
N SER A 226 21.13 -2.20 10.92
CA SER A 226 21.99 -1.80 12.04
C SER A 226 23.32 -1.22 11.56
N LYS A 227 23.96 -1.80 10.54
CA LYS A 227 25.22 -1.29 9.96
C LYS A 227 25.09 -1.07 8.45
N PRO A 228 25.84 -0.11 7.87
CA PRO A 228 25.78 0.13 6.42
C PRO A 228 26.17 -1.11 5.59
N THR A 229 27.05 -1.94 6.15
CA THR A 229 27.56 -3.18 5.54
C THR A 229 26.63 -4.37 5.69
N ASP A 230 25.56 -4.29 6.49
CA ASP A 230 24.67 -5.42 6.69
C ASP A 230 23.97 -5.78 5.36
N THR A 231 23.91 -7.07 5.08
CA THR A 231 23.20 -7.63 3.92
C THR A 231 21.74 -7.95 4.23
N ARG A 232 21.35 -7.80 5.49
CA ARG A 232 20.01 -8.08 5.99
C ARG A 232 19.39 -6.85 6.65
N ILE A 233 18.06 -6.79 6.63
CA ILE A 233 17.24 -5.83 7.35
C ILE A 233 16.43 -6.61 8.38
N HIS A 234 16.35 -6.11 9.61
CA HIS A 234 15.46 -6.66 10.63
C HIS A 234 14.14 -5.89 10.59
N GLY A 235 13.02 -6.58 10.43
CA GLY A 235 11.69 -6.01 10.46
C GLY A 235 10.86 -6.46 11.66
N TRP A 236 9.88 -5.65 12.05
CA TRP A 236 8.87 -5.98 13.05
C TRP A 236 7.52 -5.44 12.60
N LEU A 237 6.46 -6.24 12.75
CA LEU A 237 5.10 -5.72 12.82
C LEU A 237 4.92 -5.09 14.19
N ILE A 238 4.83 -3.76 14.23
CA ILE A 238 4.72 -2.97 15.48
C ILE A 238 3.29 -2.52 15.76
N GLY A 239 2.39 -2.71 14.81
CA GLY A 239 0.97 -2.73 15.08
C GLY A 239 0.15 -3.04 13.86
N GLU A 240 -1.14 -3.24 14.06
CA GLU A 240 -2.08 -3.52 12.99
C GLU A 240 -3.48 -3.04 13.38
N LYS A 241 -4.33 -2.90 12.38
CA LYS A 241 -5.78 -2.82 12.57
C LYS A 241 -6.41 -3.74 11.54
N ARG A 242 -7.33 -4.60 11.97
CA ARG A 242 -8.17 -5.41 11.08
C ARG A 242 -9.53 -4.75 10.89
N ALA A 243 -10.25 -5.15 9.84
CA ALA A 243 -11.61 -4.68 9.59
C ALA A 243 -12.56 -4.92 10.77
N SER A 244 -12.36 -6.02 11.51
CA SER A 244 -13.13 -6.37 12.70
C SER A 244 -12.74 -5.58 13.96
N ASP A 245 -11.58 -4.93 13.95
CA ASP A 245 -11.03 -4.32 15.16
C ASP A 245 -11.64 -2.94 15.36
N SER A 246 -12.11 -2.70 16.59
CA SER A 246 -12.63 -1.40 17.00
C SER A 246 -11.53 -0.37 17.27
N GLN A 247 -10.29 -0.82 17.46
CA GLN A 247 -9.13 0.00 17.79
C GLN A 247 -7.87 -0.55 17.12
N PHE A 248 -6.85 0.31 16.98
CA PHE A 248 -5.51 -0.09 16.60
C PHE A 248 -4.89 -1.01 17.67
N ARG A 249 -4.19 -2.05 17.22
CA ARG A 249 -3.48 -2.98 18.08
C ARG A 249 -1.98 -2.74 17.96
N ASP A 250 -1.38 -2.27 19.04
CA ASP A 250 0.07 -2.22 19.19
C ASP A 250 0.63 -3.64 19.41
N THR A 251 1.55 -4.07 18.55
CA THR A 251 2.17 -5.40 18.58
C THR A 251 3.67 -5.32 18.85
N THR A 252 4.15 -4.18 19.34
CA THR A 252 5.57 -3.98 19.67
C THR A 252 6.06 -5.04 20.65
N GLY A 253 7.27 -5.55 20.41
CA GLY A 253 7.91 -6.57 21.26
C GLY A 253 7.81 -8.00 20.75
N GLY A 254 7.21 -8.22 19.58
CA GLY A 254 7.29 -9.52 18.90
C GLY A 254 8.69 -9.88 18.39
N ASP A 255 8.87 -11.13 17.96
CA ASP A 255 10.18 -11.72 17.60
C ASP A 255 10.84 -11.08 16.36
N GLY A 256 10.08 -10.33 15.56
CA GLY A 256 10.56 -9.74 14.31
C GLY A 256 10.78 -10.76 13.20
N PHE A 257 11.33 -10.30 12.07
CA PHE A 257 11.68 -11.11 10.91
C PHE A 257 12.90 -10.53 10.21
N TRP A 258 13.68 -11.38 9.55
CA TRP A 258 14.85 -10.93 8.80
C TRP A 258 14.56 -10.93 7.31
N LEU A 259 14.92 -9.84 6.64
CA LEU A 259 14.86 -9.70 5.20
C LEU A 259 16.26 -9.72 4.61
N GLU A 260 16.47 -10.50 3.57
CA GLU A 260 17.72 -10.56 2.81
C GLU A 260 17.50 -9.96 1.43
N MET A 261 18.50 -9.21 0.93
CA MET A 261 18.45 -8.67 -0.42
C MET A 261 18.50 -9.81 -1.44
N ARG A 262 17.62 -9.77 -2.43
CA ARG A 262 17.59 -10.70 -3.56
C ARG A 262 18.04 -9.99 -4.85
N PRO A 263 19.35 -9.94 -5.15
CA PRO A 263 19.85 -9.26 -6.35
C PRO A 263 19.35 -9.89 -7.66
N GLU A 264 18.96 -11.16 -7.64
CA GLU A 264 18.36 -11.87 -8.76
C GLU A 264 16.89 -11.51 -9.03
N GLY A 265 16.27 -10.69 -8.16
CA GLY A 265 14.86 -10.32 -8.25
C GLY A 265 13.95 -11.24 -7.44
N PRO A 266 12.61 -11.07 -7.57
CA PRO A 266 11.66 -11.84 -6.78
C PRO A 266 11.64 -13.32 -7.21
N PRO A 267 11.25 -14.25 -6.31
CA PRO A 267 11.09 -15.66 -6.65
C PRO A 267 9.93 -15.81 -7.63
N TYR A 268 10.25 -15.84 -8.92
CA TYR A 268 9.29 -16.30 -9.91
C TYR A 268 9.32 -17.83 -9.95
#